data_AF-A0AAJ6HTB0-F1
#
_entry.id   AF-A0AAJ6HTB0-F1
#
_cell.length_a   1.000
_cell.length_b   1.000
_cell.length_c   1.000
_cell.angle_alpha   90.00
_cell.angle_beta   90.00
_cell.angle_gamma   90.00
#
_symmetry.space_group_name_H-M   'P 1'
#
loop_
_entity.id
_entity.type
_entity.pdbx_description
1 polymer ?
#
loop_
_entity_poly.entity_id
_entity_poly.type
_entity_poly.pdbx_seq_one_letter_code
_entity_poly.pdbx_strand_id
1 'polypeptide(L)'
;MTDTTPTTPQMAFAQFVRQTVEDAREQHGWTVGDIARHTGISRSTLFRWLAGDWQRYPELSKVRSLCATLGLPIAAAIRPLAMAGTPAPASPPALTQVEADMGSIRERLLDETVPASDKRQIRALLHRLARRDVPVNARPSSMPQVAHRNAPPQPRASRL
;
A
#
# COMPACT_ATOMS: atom_id res chain seq x y z
N MET A 1 -7.42 0.59 32.53
CA MET A 1 -7.43 -0.11 31.22
C MET A 1 -6.24 0.39 30.42
N THR A 2 -5.13 -0.36 30.43
CA THR A 2 -3.90 0.00 29.71
C THR A 2 -4.00 -0.49 28.27
N ASP A 3 -4.20 0.43 27.33
CA ASP A 3 -4.04 0.18 25.90
C ASP A 3 -2.57 -0.18 25.65
N THR A 4 -2.27 -1.47 25.57
CA THR A 4 -0.92 -1.97 25.31
C THR A 4 -0.80 -2.09 23.80
N THR A 5 -0.69 -0.94 23.12
CA THR A 5 -0.43 -0.94 21.69
C THR A 5 0.92 -1.63 21.46
N PRO A 6 1.01 -2.68 20.62
CA PRO A 6 2.25 -3.42 20.43
C PRO A 6 3.31 -2.50 19.84
N THR A 7 4.40 -2.32 20.57
CA THR A 7 5.41 -1.27 20.33
C THR A 7 6.38 -1.63 19.19
N THR A 8 6.32 -2.86 18.66
CA THR A 8 7.20 -3.35 17.58
C THR A 8 6.48 -4.23 16.56
N PRO A 9 6.94 -4.30 15.29
CA PRO A 9 6.38 -5.19 14.25
C PRO A 9 6.33 -6.64 14.67
N GLN A 10 7.33 -7.06 15.43
CA GLN A 10 7.44 -8.40 15.97
C GLN A 10 6.31 -8.71 16.94
N MET A 11 6.04 -7.82 17.90
CA MET A 11 4.98 -7.99 18.89
C MET A 11 3.60 -7.93 18.23
N ALA A 12 3.40 -7.02 17.29
CA ALA A 12 2.15 -6.87 16.57
C ALA A 12 1.83 -8.14 15.74
N PHE A 13 2.83 -8.66 15.03
CA PHE A 13 2.69 -9.91 14.30
C PHE A 13 2.50 -11.11 15.24
N ALA A 14 3.23 -11.18 16.35
CA ALA A 14 3.08 -12.23 17.35
C ALA A 14 1.67 -12.25 17.94
N GLN A 15 1.07 -11.09 18.19
CA GLN A 15 -0.30 -10.97 18.66
C GLN A 15 -1.29 -11.48 17.62
N PHE A 16 -1.11 -11.12 16.34
CA PHE A 16 -1.89 -11.68 15.24
C PHE A 16 -1.81 -13.21 15.20
N VAL A 17 -0.60 -13.77 15.29
CA VAL A 17 -0.40 -15.23 15.26
C VAL A 17 -1.02 -15.91 16.48
N ARG A 18 -0.92 -15.30 17.68
CA ARG A 18 -1.58 -15.83 18.89
C ARG A 18 -3.09 -15.87 18.73
N GLN A 19 -3.70 -14.78 18.26
CA GLN A 19 -5.13 -14.75 18.00
C GLN A 19 -5.53 -15.82 16.98
N THR A 20 -4.78 -15.92 15.89
CA THR A 20 -5.01 -16.90 14.83
C THR A 20 -4.94 -18.35 15.35
N VAL A 21 -4.00 -18.65 16.26
CA VAL A 21 -3.88 -19.98 16.88
C VAL A 21 -5.03 -20.26 17.83
N GLU A 22 -5.45 -19.26 18.62
CA GLU A 22 -6.60 -19.43 19.52
C GLU A 22 -7.89 -19.65 18.71
N ASP A 23 -8.12 -18.87 17.65
CA ASP A 23 -9.28 -19.05 16.77
C ASP A 23 -9.30 -20.45 16.15
N ALA A 24 -8.16 -20.95 15.68
CA ALA A 24 -8.05 -22.30 15.13
C ALA A 24 -8.30 -23.39 16.19
N ARG A 25 -7.88 -23.15 17.43
CA ARG A 25 -8.16 -24.05 18.55
C ARG A 25 -9.66 -24.07 18.89
N GLU A 26 -10.29 -22.90 18.96
CA GLU A 26 -11.72 -22.78 19.29
C GLU A 26 -12.62 -23.35 18.19
N GLN A 27 -12.31 -23.08 16.92
CA GLN A 27 -13.16 -23.44 15.78
C GLN A 27 -12.92 -24.87 15.28
N HIS A 28 -11.69 -25.36 15.36
CA HIS A 28 -11.29 -26.64 14.76
C HIS A 28 -10.68 -27.64 15.76
N GLY A 29 -10.48 -27.26 17.02
CA GLY A 29 -9.78 -28.08 18.00
C GLY A 29 -8.29 -28.29 17.67
N TRP A 30 -7.73 -27.45 16.79
CA TRP A 30 -6.36 -27.65 16.29
C TRP A 30 -5.30 -27.25 17.31
N THR A 31 -4.25 -28.06 17.38
CA THR A 31 -3.01 -27.67 18.07
C THR A 31 -2.06 -26.92 17.12
N VAL A 32 -1.03 -26.28 17.66
CA VAL A 32 0.07 -25.72 16.85
C VAL A 32 0.71 -26.78 15.95
N GLY A 33 0.73 -28.04 16.39
CA GLY A 33 1.22 -29.17 15.59
C GLY A 33 0.34 -29.47 14.38
N ASP A 34 -0.97 -29.30 14.50
CA ASP A 34 -1.92 -29.51 13.43
C ASP A 34 -1.88 -28.36 12.44
N ILE A 35 -1.79 -27.11 12.92
CA ILE A 35 -1.54 -25.93 12.08
C ILE A 35 -0.26 -26.11 11.26
N ALA A 36 0.82 -26.60 11.88
CA ALA A 36 2.07 -26.89 11.16
C ALA A 36 1.88 -27.93 10.04
N ARG A 37 1.09 -28.99 10.28
CA ARG A 37 0.79 -30.01 9.28
C ARG A 37 -0.05 -29.46 8.13
N HIS A 38 -1.11 -28.71 8.44
CA HIS A 38 -2.03 -28.20 7.42
C HIS A 38 -1.43 -27.05 6.59
N THR A 39 -0.58 -26.22 7.19
CA THR A 39 0.04 -25.07 6.51
C THR A 39 1.39 -25.38 5.85
N GLY A 40 2.02 -26.50 6.19
CA GLY A 40 3.40 -26.82 5.81
C GLY A 40 4.47 -25.95 6.49
N ILE A 41 4.09 -25.12 7.46
CA ILE A 41 5.02 -24.29 8.23
C ILE A 41 5.61 -25.13 9.36
N SER A 42 6.93 -25.13 9.52
CA SER A 42 7.55 -25.89 10.62
C SER A 42 7.12 -25.35 11.99
N ARG A 43 6.95 -26.24 12.98
CA ARG A 43 6.58 -25.85 14.35
C ARG A 43 7.54 -24.82 14.94
N SER A 44 8.84 -24.96 14.69
CA SER A 44 9.86 -23.99 15.12
C SER A 44 9.63 -22.60 14.52
N THR A 45 9.13 -22.52 13.28
CA THR A 45 8.77 -21.23 12.67
C THR A 45 7.54 -20.63 13.35
N LEU A 46 6.51 -21.44 13.64
CA LEU A 46 5.31 -20.98 14.34
C LEU A 46 5.64 -20.51 15.78
N PHE A 47 6.45 -21.26 16.53
CA PHE A 47 6.86 -20.85 17.87
C PHE A 47 7.69 -19.55 17.86
N ARG A 48 8.59 -19.40 16.89
CA ARG A 48 9.33 -18.14 16.69
C ARG A 48 8.40 -16.97 16.33
N TRP A 49 7.36 -17.21 15.54
CA TRP A 49 6.36 -16.19 15.24
C TRP A 49 5.52 -15.82 16.46
N LEU A 50 5.11 -16.81 17.28
CA LEU A 50 4.39 -16.59 18.53
C LEU A 50 5.23 -15.84 19.58
N ALA A 51 6.54 -16.11 19.61
CA ALA A 51 7.48 -15.44 20.51
C ALA A 51 7.79 -14.00 20.09
N GLY A 52 7.70 -13.68 18.79
CA GLY A 52 8.07 -12.36 18.28
C GLY A 52 9.58 -12.09 18.32
N ASP A 53 10.41 -13.13 18.29
CA ASP A 53 11.87 -13.04 18.37
C ASP A 53 12.56 -13.27 17.00
N TRP A 54 11.79 -13.18 15.90
CA TRP A 54 12.32 -13.37 14.56
C TRP A 54 13.27 -12.23 14.16
N GLN A 55 14.42 -12.61 13.59
CA GLN A 55 15.46 -11.70 13.11
C GLN A 55 15.24 -11.26 11.65
N ARG A 56 14.46 -12.03 10.89
CA ARG A 56 14.08 -11.76 9.50
C ARG A 56 12.57 -11.74 9.41
N TYR A 57 12.04 -10.85 8.57
CA TYR A 57 10.60 -10.75 8.34
C TYR A 57 9.99 -12.13 8.01
N PRO A 58 8.79 -12.42 8.54
CA PRO A 58 8.03 -13.60 8.17
C PRO A 58 7.91 -13.72 6.64
N GLU A 59 8.31 -14.87 6.11
CA GLU A 59 8.27 -15.11 4.67
C GLU A 59 6.83 -15.05 4.16
N LEU A 60 6.57 -14.20 3.17
CA LEU A 60 5.22 -13.91 2.69
C LEU A 60 4.48 -15.17 2.18
N SER A 61 5.21 -16.12 1.57
CA SER A 61 4.69 -17.41 1.14
C SER A 61 4.08 -18.21 2.31
N LYS A 62 4.77 -18.24 3.46
CA LYS A 62 4.31 -18.91 4.68
C LYS A 62 3.14 -18.18 5.31
N VAL A 63 3.17 -16.85 5.34
CA VAL A 63 2.05 -16.04 5.84
C VAL A 63 0.80 -16.28 4.97
N ARG A 64 0.94 -16.33 3.65
CA ARG A 64 -0.14 -16.69 2.72
C ARG A 64 -0.69 -18.08 3.01
N SER A 65 0.18 -19.07 3.24
CA SER A 65 -0.24 -20.44 3.56
C SER A 65 -1.05 -20.51 4.86
N LEU A 66 -0.59 -19.83 5.91
CA LEU A 66 -1.30 -19.73 7.18
C LEU A 66 -2.70 -19.12 6.99
N CYS A 67 -2.77 -17.96 6.32
CA CYS A 67 -4.03 -17.27 6.07
C CYS A 67 -5.00 -18.10 5.22
N ALA A 68 -4.51 -18.71 4.14
CA ALA A 68 -5.33 -19.53 3.25
C ALA A 68 -5.90 -20.77 3.95
N THR A 69 -5.10 -21.42 4.80
CA THR A 69 -5.51 -22.61 5.55
C THR A 69 -6.61 -22.28 6.58
N LEU A 70 -6.57 -21.08 7.16
CA LEU A 70 -7.49 -20.64 8.21
C LEU A 70 -8.61 -19.73 7.70
N GLY A 71 -8.74 -19.56 6.38
CA GLY A 71 -9.78 -18.72 5.78
C GLY A 71 -9.64 -17.22 6.11
N LEU A 72 -8.45 -16.76 6.49
CA LEU A 72 -8.19 -15.39 6.89
C LEU A 72 -7.72 -14.53 5.71
N PRO A 73 -8.14 -13.24 5.64
CA PRO A 73 -7.61 -12.32 4.64
C PRO A 73 -6.14 -11.97 4.97
N ILE A 74 -5.25 -12.06 3.99
CA ILE A 74 -3.83 -11.74 4.18
C ILE A 74 -3.58 -10.30 4.67
N ALA A 75 -4.48 -9.38 4.36
CA ALA A 75 -4.41 -8.01 4.86
C ALA A 75 -4.41 -7.94 6.40
N ALA A 76 -5.06 -8.90 7.08
CA ALA A 76 -5.05 -8.99 8.54
C ALA A 76 -3.67 -9.36 9.11
N ALA A 77 -2.87 -10.14 8.37
CA ALA A 77 -1.51 -10.49 8.76
C ALA A 77 -0.48 -9.39 8.45
N ILE A 78 -0.72 -8.60 7.40
CA ILE A 78 0.18 -7.52 6.95
C ILE A 78 -0.03 -6.23 7.74
N ARG A 79 -1.28 -5.90 8.09
CA ARG A 79 -1.61 -4.66 8.83
C ARG A 79 -0.80 -4.50 10.13
N PRO A 80 -0.63 -5.52 10.99
CA PRO A 80 0.21 -5.43 12.19
C PRO A 80 1.67 -5.11 11.88
N LEU A 81 2.22 -5.63 10.78
CA LEU A 81 3.59 -5.37 10.33
C LEU A 81 3.77 -3.94 9.83
N ALA A 82 2.75 -3.36 9.19
CA ALA A 82 2.77 -2.00 8.66
C ALA A 82 2.63 -0.91 9.74
N MET A 83 1.86 -1.19 10.80
CA MET A 83 1.54 -0.20 11.83
C MET A 83 2.68 0.03 12.83
N ALA A 84 3.57 -0.95 13.01
CA ALA A 84 4.63 -0.87 14.02
C ALA A 84 6.03 -0.56 13.45
N GLY A 85 6.17 -0.45 12.13
CA GLY A 85 7.47 -0.36 11.44
C GLY A 85 7.74 0.94 10.69
N THR A 86 6.82 1.90 10.69
CA THR A 86 6.96 3.12 9.90
C THR A 86 6.31 4.30 10.62
N PRO A 87 7.02 5.39 10.97
CA PRO A 87 6.36 6.68 10.83
C PRO A 87 5.85 6.70 9.39
N ALA A 88 4.55 6.84 9.21
CA ALA A 88 4.00 6.99 7.87
C ALA A 88 4.87 8.05 7.16
N PRO A 89 5.47 7.77 5.98
CA PRO A 89 5.99 8.88 5.20
C PRO A 89 4.83 9.86 5.13
N ALA A 90 5.04 11.11 5.59
CA ALA A 90 3.99 12.11 5.51
C ALA A 90 3.51 12.09 4.07
N SER A 91 2.30 11.54 3.84
CA SER A 91 1.74 11.46 2.51
C SER A 91 1.84 12.88 1.96
N PRO A 92 2.39 13.08 0.75
CA PRO A 92 2.46 14.42 0.19
C PRO A 92 1.06 15.03 0.32
N PRO A 93 0.91 16.30 0.73
CA PRO A 93 -0.39 16.86 1.13
C PRO A 93 -1.47 16.68 0.05
N ALA A 94 -1.07 16.61 -1.22
CA ALA A 94 -1.93 16.27 -2.35
C ALA A 94 -2.54 14.85 -2.26
N LEU A 95 -1.77 13.84 -1.84
CA LEU A 95 -2.27 12.47 -1.66
C LEU A 95 -3.26 12.39 -0.48
N THR A 96 -2.96 13.09 0.62
CA THR A 96 -3.87 13.19 1.78
C THR A 96 -5.20 13.85 1.39
N GLN A 97 -5.16 14.89 0.56
CA GLN A 97 -6.37 15.55 0.06
C GLN A 97 -7.19 14.61 -0.83
N VAL A 98 -6.54 13.89 -1.76
CA VAL A 98 -7.21 12.92 -2.62
C VAL A 98 -7.88 11.82 -1.80
N GLU A 99 -7.22 11.32 -0.75
CA GLU A 99 -7.80 10.32 0.16
C GLU A 99 -9.03 10.85 0.90
N ALA A 100 -8.98 12.10 1.39
CA ALA A 100 -10.12 12.76 2.02
C ALA A 100 -11.29 12.93 1.05
N ASP A 101 -11.03 13.43 -0.16
CA ASP A 101 -12.04 13.61 -1.20
C ASP A 101 -12.69 12.27 -1.57
N MET A 102 -11.89 11.21 -1.72
CA MET A 102 -12.39 9.86 -1.98
C MET A 102 -13.23 9.31 -0.83
N GLY A 103 -12.90 9.65 0.42
CA GLY A 103 -13.70 9.36 1.61
C GLY A 103 -15.09 10.00 1.55
N SER A 104 -15.15 11.31 1.33
CA SER A 104 -16.42 12.05 1.23
C SER A 104 -17.29 11.57 0.05
N ILE A 105 -16.68 11.25 -1.09
CA ILE A 105 -17.40 10.68 -2.23
C ILE A 105 -18.01 9.32 -1.88
N ARG A 106 -17.26 8.46 -1.17
CA ARG A 106 -17.77 7.16 -0.72
C ARG A 106 -18.96 7.33 0.22
N GLU A 107 -18.85 8.19 1.22
CA GLU A 107 -19.92 8.47 2.17
C GLU A 107 -21.20 8.93 1.45
N ARG A 108 -21.08 9.88 0.53
CA ARG A 108 -22.21 10.40 -0.25
C ARG A 108 -22.85 9.34 -1.16
N LEU A 109 -22.08 8.38 -1.67
CA LEU A 109 -22.62 7.28 -2.47
C LEU A 109 -23.36 6.22 -1.62
N LEU A 110 -22.94 6.03 -0.37
CA LEU A 110 -23.56 5.11 0.58
C LEU A 110 -24.81 5.71 1.25
N ASP A 111 -24.84 7.02 1.46
CA ASP A 111 -25.96 7.73 2.09
C ASP A 111 -27.27 7.55 1.31
N GLU A 112 -28.24 6.84 1.89
CA GLU A 112 -29.54 6.55 1.27
C GLU A 112 -30.43 7.77 1.04
N THR A 113 -30.16 8.88 1.75
CA THR A 113 -30.91 10.13 1.59
C THR A 113 -30.51 10.89 0.31
N VAL A 114 -29.37 10.55 -0.27
CA VAL A 114 -28.89 11.17 -1.52
C VAL A 114 -29.68 10.64 -2.72
N PRO A 115 -30.26 11.51 -3.56
CA PRO A 115 -31.03 11.10 -4.73
C PRO A 115 -30.26 10.17 -5.66
N ALA A 116 -30.97 9.17 -6.20
CA ALA A 116 -30.37 8.20 -7.12
C ALA A 116 -29.81 8.84 -8.40
N SER A 117 -30.38 9.98 -8.85
CA SER A 117 -29.85 10.80 -9.95
C SER A 117 -28.44 11.30 -9.66
N ASP A 118 -28.22 11.82 -8.46
CA ASP A 118 -26.96 12.42 -8.04
C ASP A 118 -25.89 11.35 -7.91
N LYS A 119 -26.24 10.20 -7.31
CA LYS A 119 -25.35 9.04 -7.26
C LYS A 119 -24.95 8.54 -8.64
N ARG A 120 -25.89 8.50 -9.60
CA ARG A 120 -25.60 8.15 -11.01
C ARG A 120 -24.64 9.16 -11.65
N GLN A 121 -24.86 10.46 -11.42
CA GLN A 121 -24.01 11.52 -11.93
C GLN A 121 -22.58 11.45 -11.36
N ILE A 122 -22.44 11.26 -10.04
CA ILE A 122 -21.14 11.08 -9.38
C ILE A 122 -20.38 9.91 -10.00
N ARG A 123 -21.04 8.74 -10.13
CA ARG A 123 -20.41 7.56 -10.75
C ARG A 123 -20.00 7.83 -12.20
N ALA A 124 -20.87 8.44 -13.01
CA ALA A 124 -20.55 8.75 -14.40
C ALA A 124 -19.35 9.70 -14.53
N LEU A 125 -19.24 10.69 -13.64
CA LEU A 125 -18.11 11.62 -13.60
C LEU A 125 -16.81 10.90 -13.23
N LEU A 126 -16.82 10.07 -12.19
CA LEU A 126 -15.66 9.27 -11.78
C LEU A 126 -15.17 8.36 -12.91
N HIS A 127 -16.08 7.67 -13.60
CA HIS A 127 -15.72 6.81 -14.74
C HIS A 127 -15.12 7.61 -15.90
N ARG A 128 -15.66 8.80 -16.18
CA ARG A 128 -15.12 9.68 -17.22
C ARG A 128 -13.71 10.15 -16.86
N LEU A 129 -13.50 10.58 -15.61
CA LEU A 129 -12.21 11.09 -15.15
C LEU A 129 -11.15 9.99 -15.09
N ALA A 130 -11.51 8.79 -14.63
CA ALA A 130 -10.61 7.64 -14.56
C ALA A 130 -10.17 7.13 -15.95
N ARG A 131 -10.98 7.38 -17.00
CA ARG A 131 -10.68 6.96 -18.39
C ARG A 131 -9.94 8.02 -19.20
N ARG A 132 -9.86 9.27 -18.74
CA ARG A 132 -9.03 10.28 -19.39
C ARG A 132 -7.59 10.05 -18.94
N ASP A 133 -6.71 9.71 -19.87
CA ASP A 133 -5.26 9.87 -19.65
C ASP A 133 -5.01 11.31 -19.19
N VAL A 134 -4.53 11.48 -17.96
CA VAL A 134 -4.03 12.76 -17.48
C VAL A 134 -2.75 13.01 -18.29
N PRO A 135 -2.67 14.04 -19.16
CA PRO A 135 -1.40 14.39 -19.77
C PRO A 135 -0.46 14.81 -18.64
N VAL A 136 0.51 13.94 -18.33
CA VAL A 136 1.58 14.25 -17.38
C VAL A 136 2.43 15.36 -17.98
N ASN A 137 2.17 16.57 -17.52
CA ASN A 137 3.03 17.74 -17.58
C ASN A 137 3.66 18.03 -18.97
N ALA A 138 3.07 18.97 -19.71
CA ALA A 138 3.80 19.70 -20.71
C ALA A 138 5.08 20.27 -20.06
N ARG A 139 6.24 19.75 -20.44
CA ARG A 139 7.53 20.41 -20.18
C ARG A 139 7.37 21.87 -20.63
N PRO A 140 7.79 22.88 -19.84
CA PRO A 140 7.87 24.22 -20.40
C PRO A 140 8.82 24.17 -21.60
N SER A 141 8.26 24.37 -22.79
CA SER A 141 9.00 24.71 -23.99
C SER A 141 9.70 26.03 -23.74
N SER A 142 10.91 25.99 -23.20
CA SER A 142 11.85 27.12 -23.23
C SER A 142 12.78 26.95 -24.43
N MET A 143 12.28 27.41 -25.59
CA MET A 143 12.96 28.12 -26.69
C MET A 143 14.24 27.59 -27.36
N PRO A 144 14.49 27.99 -28.63
CA PRO A 144 15.47 27.37 -29.51
C PRO A 144 16.91 27.77 -29.17
N GLN A 145 17.80 26.79 -29.09
CA GLN A 145 19.23 27.05 -29.07
C GLN A 145 19.66 27.58 -30.44
N VAL A 146 20.08 28.84 -30.42
CA VAL A 146 20.57 29.63 -31.56
C VAL A 146 21.68 28.88 -32.28
N ALA A 147 21.51 28.66 -33.59
CA ALA A 147 22.52 28.07 -34.45
C ALA A 147 23.81 28.91 -34.42
N HIS A 148 24.89 28.36 -33.86
CA HIS A 148 26.24 28.86 -34.11
C HIS A 148 26.63 28.52 -35.55
N ARG A 149 26.37 29.45 -36.47
CA ARG A 149 27.04 29.50 -37.78
C ARG A 149 28.12 30.59 -37.72
N ASN A 150 29.26 30.28 -37.11
CA ASN A 150 30.48 31.07 -37.32
C ASN A 150 31.09 30.66 -38.66
N ALA A 151 30.82 31.45 -39.69
CA ALA A 151 31.58 31.45 -40.95
C ALA A 151 32.39 32.74 -41.01
N PRO A 152 33.71 32.71 -41.31
CA PRO A 152 34.53 33.90 -41.38
C PRO A 152 34.35 34.61 -42.74
N PRO A 153 34.09 35.92 -42.80
CA PRO A 153 34.30 36.69 -44.02
C PRO A 153 35.76 37.18 -44.10
N GLN A 154 36.41 36.80 -45.19
CA GLN A 154 37.79 37.16 -45.53
C GLN A 154 37.94 38.67 -45.82
N PRO A 155 39.10 39.28 -45.50
CA PRO A 155 39.41 40.62 -45.97
C PRO A 155 39.86 40.58 -47.44
N ARG A 156 39.08 41.23 -48.31
CA ARG A 156 39.49 41.76 -49.62
C ARG A 156 39.23 43.27 -49.55
N ALA A 157 40.03 44.17 -50.07
CA ALA A 157 41.38 44.21 -50.64
C ALA A 157 41.69 45.72 -50.75
N SER A 158 42.95 46.14 -50.72
CA SER A 158 43.38 47.32 -51.49
C SER A 158 44.89 47.30 -51.65
N ARG A 159 45.31 47.31 -52.91
CA ARG A 159 46.65 47.68 -53.37
C ARG A 159 46.87 49.16 -53.04
N LEU A 160 48.04 49.49 -52.52
CA LEU A 160 49.00 50.48 -53.04
C LEU A 160 50.28 50.38 -52.21
#